data_AF-A0AAP2UL56-F1
#
_entry.id   AF-A0AAP2UL56-F1
#
_cell.length_a   1.000
_cell.length_b   1.000
_cell.length_c   1.000
_cell.angle_alpha   90.00
_cell.angle_beta   90.00
_cell.angle_gamma   90.00
#
_symmetry.space_group_name_H-M   'P 1'
#
loop_
_entity.id
_entity.type
_entity.pdbx_description
1 polymer ?
#
loop_
_entity_poly.entity_id
_entity_poly.type
_entity_poly.pdbx_seq_one_letter_code
_entity_poly.pdbx_strand_id
1 'polypeptide(L)'
;MALLISDLQGADFDVSLTGFEPEELEDLFREDTKKGVQDDNFDVDAELVKPTFSKTGDLWLLGDHRLVCGDSTKPETYELLMNGKKANLVVTDPPYNVNYEGSAGKIKNDNMGNDAFYQFLLDAYTRMYESMADDASIYVFHADTEGLNFRRGFADAGFYLSGCCIWKKQSLVLGRSPYQWMHEPCLFGWKKSGKHQWYTGRKETTIWEFDKPKKNGDHPTMKPIPLLAYPIMNSSMANSLVLDPFGGSGSTLIACEQTGRICCTIELDEKFCDVIVKRYIEQVGSSEKVSVIRDGLTYSYDEIAPDAEDATLL
;
A
#
# COMPACT_ATOMS: atom_id res chain seq x y z
N MET A 1 17.68 -23.89 -5.37
CA MET A 1 17.22 -24.47 -4.08
C MET A 1 16.09 -23.62 -3.49
N ALA A 2 16.23 -22.28 -3.44
CA ALA A 2 15.16 -21.35 -3.03
C ALA A 2 13.84 -21.51 -3.82
N LEU A 3 13.90 -21.64 -5.15
CA LEU A 3 12.71 -21.93 -6.00
C LEU A 3 11.96 -23.20 -5.57
N LEU A 4 12.69 -24.27 -5.24
CA LEU A 4 12.13 -25.55 -4.79
C LEU A 4 11.47 -25.46 -3.41
N ILE A 5 11.93 -24.54 -2.55
CA ILE A 5 11.37 -24.32 -1.20
C ILE A 5 10.15 -23.38 -1.27
N SER A 6 10.15 -22.41 -2.18
CA SER A 6 8.99 -21.54 -2.45
C SER A 6 7.80 -22.34 -3.00
N ASP A 7 8.04 -23.29 -3.90
CA ASP A 7 6.99 -24.17 -4.45
C ASP A 7 6.39 -25.11 -3.38
N LEU A 8 7.13 -25.42 -2.31
CA LEU A 8 6.66 -26.27 -1.21
C LEU A 8 5.71 -25.53 -0.25
N GLN A 9 5.88 -24.22 -0.04
CA GLN A 9 4.99 -23.43 0.83
C GLN A 9 3.58 -23.26 0.26
N GLY A 10 3.43 -23.30 -1.07
CA GLY A 10 2.11 -23.30 -1.73
C GLY A 10 1.30 -24.59 -1.53
N ALA A 11 1.91 -25.65 -0.95
CA ALA A 11 1.34 -27.00 -0.86
C ALA A 11 1.06 -27.49 0.57
N ASP A 12 0.94 -26.58 1.56
CA ASP A 12 0.69 -26.93 2.97
C ASP A 12 1.85 -27.77 3.59
N PHE A 13 3.08 -27.58 3.08
CA PHE A 13 4.26 -28.29 3.53
C PHE A 13 4.88 -27.62 4.76
N ASP A 14 5.06 -28.39 5.84
CA ASP A 14 5.67 -27.91 7.09
C ASP A 14 7.17 -27.60 6.88
N VAL A 15 7.48 -26.31 6.79
CA VAL A 15 8.81 -25.78 6.51
C VAL A 15 9.80 -26.11 7.64
N SER A 16 9.32 -26.47 8.84
CA SER A 16 10.18 -26.95 9.94
C SER A 16 10.88 -28.27 9.63
N LEU A 17 10.40 -29.03 8.64
CA LEU A 17 11.02 -30.28 8.16
C LEU A 17 12.21 -30.05 7.24
N THR A 18 12.46 -28.81 6.81
CA THR A 18 13.58 -28.48 5.91
C THR A 18 14.93 -28.40 6.64
N GLY A 19 14.90 -28.35 7.98
CA GLY A 19 16.09 -28.28 8.84
C GLY A 19 16.76 -26.91 8.88
N PHE A 20 16.14 -25.88 8.28
CA PHE A 20 16.59 -24.49 8.34
C PHE A 20 15.83 -23.73 9.42
N GLU A 21 16.55 -22.87 10.15
CA GLU A 21 15.91 -21.90 11.04
C GLU A 21 15.22 -20.79 10.20
N PRO A 22 14.13 -20.17 10.68
CA PRO A 22 13.41 -19.12 9.95
C PRO A 22 14.31 -17.97 9.46
N GLU A 23 15.32 -17.61 10.26
CA GLU A 23 16.30 -16.57 9.93
C GLU A 23 17.20 -16.98 8.75
N GLU A 24 17.57 -18.26 8.65
CA GLU A 24 18.42 -18.78 7.55
C GLU A 24 17.65 -18.87 6.23
N LEU A 25 16.37 -19.25 6.29
CA LEU A 25 15.48 -19.21 5.13
C LEU A 25 15.31 -17.79 4.63
N GLU A 26 15.12 -16.83 5.55
CA GLU A 26 14.98 -15.43 5.19
C GLU A 26 16.25 -14.88 4.54
N ASP A 27 17.43 -15.18 5.07
CA ASP A 27 18.70 -14.77 4.47
C ASP A 27 18.91 -15.36 3.07
N LEU A 28 18.46 -16.61 2.85
CA LEU A 28 18.47 -17.24 1.53
C LEU A 28 17.53 -16.51 0.53
N PHE A 29 16.34 -16.08 0.97
CA PHE A 29 15.42 -15.28 0.14
C PHE A 29 15.90 -13.82 -0.03
N ARG A 30 16.62 -13.27 0.94
CA ARG A 30 17.27 -11.95 0.83
C ARG A 30 18.41 -11.96 -0.19
N GLU A 31 19.09 -13.08 -0.40
CA GLU A 31 20.10 -13.16 -1.46
C GLU A 31 19.53 -12.97 -2.88
N ASP A 32 18.26 -13.33 -3.13
CA ASP A 32 17.61 -13.10 -4.43
C ASP A 32 17.14 -11.63 -4.61
N THR A 33 17.01 -10.86 -3.53
CA THR A 33 16.73 -9.41 -3.55
C THR A 33 18.00 -8.55 -3.66
N LYS A 34 19.15 -9.12 -4.04
CA LYS A 34 20.49 -8.47 -4.16
C LYS A 34 20.56 -7.17 -4.99
N LYS A 35 19.51 -6.77 -5.73
CA LYS A 35 19.42 -5.47 -6.42
C LYS A 35 18.88 -4.32 -5.54
N GLY A 36 18.37 -4.64 -4.35
CA GLY A 36 17.67 -3.70 -3.47
C GLY A 36 16.33 -3.24 -4.07
N VAL A 37 15.46 -2.72 -3.21
CA VAL A 37 14.20 -2.09 -3.64
C VAL A 37 14.53 -0.74 -4.27
N GLN A 38 13.92 -0.43 -5.41
CA GLN A 38 14.16 0.79 -6.18
C GLN A 38 12.85 1.45 -6.56
N ASP A 39 12.88 2.77 -6.72
CA ASP A 39 11.77 3.47 -7.38
C ASP A 39 11.69 3.05 -8.86
N ASP A 40 10.47 2.97 -9.38
CA ASP A 40 10.20 2.82 -10.81
C ASP A 40 10.21 4.19 -11.51
N ASN A 41 9.97 4.19 -12.82
CA ASN A 41 9.86 5.41 -13.63
C ASN A 41 8.45 5.54 -14.24
N PHE A 42 7.42 4.99 -13.60
CA PHE A 42 6.07 5.01 -14.13
C PHE A 42 5.51 6.44 -14.18
N ASP A 43 4.99 6.84 -15.34
CA ASP A 43 4.44 8.18 -15.56
C ASP A 43 2.96 8.24 -15.17
N VAL A 44 2.71 8.55 -13.89
CA VAL A 44 1.35 8.64 -13.33
C VAL A 44 0.54 9.74 -14.02
N ASP A 45 1.13 10.92 -14.26
CA ASP A 45 0.44 12.06 -14.88
C ASP A 45 -0.03 11.71 -16.31
N ALA A 46 0.82 11.04 -17.09
CA ALA A 46 0.47 10.60 -18.44
C ALA A 46 -0.62 9.51 -18.44
N GLU A 47 -0.73 8.71 -17.39
CA GLU A 47 -1.80 7.71 -17.28
C GLU A 47 -3.14 8.36 -16.86
N LEU A 48 -3.11 9.33 -15.94
CA LEU A 48 -4.33 9.99 -15.43
C LEU A 48 -5.14 10.77 -16.49
N VAL A 49 -4.51 11.13 -17.61
CA VAL A 49 -5.17 11.79 -18.75
C VAL A 49 -5.85 10.81 -19.71
N LYS A 50 -5.63 9.50 -19.58
CA LYS A 50 -6.23 8.48 -20.45
C LYS A 50 -7.67 8.15 -20.01
N PRO A 51 -8.48 7.54 -20.91
CA PRO A 51 -9.82 7.07 -20.56
C PRO A 51 -9.77 6.00 -19.47
N THR A 52 -10.73 6.09 -18.55
CA THR A 52 -10.85 5.18 -17.41
C THR A 52 -11.54 3.89 -17.80
N PHE A 53 -11.02 2.74 -17.37
CA PHE A 53 -11.61 1.41 -17.64
C PHE A 53 -12.01 0.65 -16.37
N SER A 54 -11.43 0.95 -15.21
CA SER A 54 -11.92 0.48 -13.92
C SER A 54 -13.27 1.10 -13.57
N LYS A 55 -14.04 0.38 -12.76
CA LYS A 55 -15.33 0.81 -12.22
C LYS A 55 -15.42 0.50 -10.74
N THR A 56 -16.15 1.33 -10.02
CA THR A 56 -16.50 1.08 -8.62
C THR A 56 -17.12 -0.32 -8.47
N GLY A 57 -16.60 -1.11 -7.53
CA GLY A 57 -16.99 -2.50 -7.29
C GLY A 57 -16.11 -3.54 -7.98
N ASP A 58 -15.22 -3.13 -8.89
CA ASP A 58 -14.26 -4.04 -9.52
C ASP A 58 -13.30 -4.63 -8.49
N LEU A 59 -13.04 -5.94 -8.64
CA LEU A 59 -11.91 -6.62 -7.99
C LEU A 59 -10.88 -7.00 -9.06
N TRP A 60 -9.76 -6.31 -9.07
CA TRP A 60 -8.60 -6.62 -9.89
C TRP A 60 -7.71 -7.67 -9.21
N LEU A 61 -7.34 -8.68 -10.00
CA LEU A 61 -6.31 -9.66 -9.66
C LEU A 61 -5.06 -9.32 -10.47
N LEU A 62 -3.98 -9.00 -9.76
CA LEU A 62 -2.72 -8.51 -10.32
C LEU A 62 -1.61 -9.49 -9.92
N GLY A 63 -1.49 -10.61 -10.65
CA GLY A 63 -0.71 -11.74 -10.17
C GLY A 63 -1.29 -12.28 -8.87
N ASP A 64 -0.50 -12.26 -7.79
CA ASP A 64 -0.96 -12.64 -6.45
C ASP A 64 -1.63 -11.47 -5.70
N HIS A 65 -1.43 -10.23 -6.16
CA HIS A 65 -2.00 -9.03 -5.55
C HIS A 65 -3.49 -8.87 -5.87
N ARG A 66 -4.18 -8.12 -5.01
CA ARG A 66 -5.60 -7.79 -5.15
C ARG A 66 -5.83 -6.30 -4.98
N LEU A 67 -6.64 -5.72 -5.86
CA LEU A 67 -7.07 -4.32 -5.80
C LEU A 67 -8.59 -4.26 -5.90
N VAL A 68 -9.26 -3.59 -4.96
CA VAL A 68 -10.69 -3.27 -5.08
C VAL A 68 -10.86 -1.78 -5.37
N CYS A 69 -11.64 -1.46 -6.40
CA CYS A 69 -12.11 -0.10 -6.63
C CYS A 69 -13.31 0.18 -5.71
N GLY A 70 -13.10 0.90 -4.60
CA GLY A 70 -14.13 1.04 -3.58
C GLY A 70 -13.79 1.93 -2.39
N ASP A 71 -14.70 1.97 -1.43
CA ASP A 71 -14.62 2.83 -0.24
C ASP A 71 -14.04 2.05 0.95
N SER A 72 -12.88 2.49 1.43
CA SER A 72 -12.15 1.86 2.53
C SER A 72 -12.78 2.04 3.91
N THR A 73 -13.93 2.70 4.01
CA THR A 73 -14.75 2.75 5.24
C THR A 73 -15.78 1.62 5.31
N LYS A 74 -15.99 0.87 4.21
CA LYS A 74 -17.09 -0.08 4.06
C LYS A 74 -16.68 -1.53 4.32
N PRO A 75 -17.43 -2.31 5.11
CA PRO A 75 -17.09 -3.70 5.38
C PRO A 75 -17.10 -4.58 4.12
N GLU A 76 -18.08 -4.37 3.22
CA GLU A 76 -18.21 -5.13 1.97
C GLU A 76 -16.97 -5.04 1.07
N THR A 77 -16.24 -3.91 1.11
CA THR A 77 -15.00 -3.71 0.36
C THR A 77 -13.88 -4.62 0.88
N TYR A 78 -13.76 -4.79 2.20
CA TYR A 78 -12.76 -5.68 2.79
C TYR A 78 -13.15 -7.15 2.67
N GLU A 79 -14.45 -7.47 2.72
CA GLU A 79 -14.92 -8.84 2.46
C GLU A 79 -14.53 -9.30 1.06
N LEU A 80 -14.77 -8.45 0.05
CA LEU A 80 -14.39 -8.70 -1.34
C LEU A 80 -12.86 -8.78 -1.51
N LEU A 81 -12.12 -7.83 -0.92
CA LEU A 81 -10.67 -7.76 -1.05
C LEU A 81 -9.97 -8.94 -0.36
N MET A 82 -10.30 -9.20 0.90
CA MET A 82 -9.55 -10.12 1.75
C MET A 82 -9.98 -11.57 1.57
N ASN A 83 -11.20 -11.82 1.10
CA ASN A 83 -11.74 -13.16 0.82
C ASN A 83 -11.49 -14.16 1.98
N GLY A 84 -11.83 -13.73 3.19
CA GLY A 84 -11.67 -14.51 4.42
C GLY A 84 -10.25 -14.56 5.00
N LYS A 85 -9.22 -14.05 4.29
CA LYS A 85 -7.85 -13.96 4.81
C LYS A 85 -7.71 -12.76 5.77
N LYS A 86 -6.63 -12.76 6.55
CA LYS A 86 -6.23 -11.64 7.43
C LYS A 86 -4.87 -11.11 7.01
N ALA A 87 -4.71 -9.79 7.05
CA ALA A 87 -3.45 -9.14 6.75
C ALA A 87 -2.42 -9.39 7.85
N ASN A 88 -1.19 -9.72 7.48
CA ASN A 88 -0.06 -9.84 8.40
C ASN A 88 0.56 -8.48 8.74
N LEU A 89 0.29 -7.47 7.92
CA LEU A 89 0.79 -6.11 8.07
C LEU A 89 -0.18 -5.13 7.43
N VAL A 90 -0.32 -3.93 8.02
CA VAL A 90 -0.95 -2.78 7.37
C VAL A 90 0.11 -1.71 7.16
N VAL A 91 0.25 -1.20 5.93
CA VAL A 91 1.05 -0.01 5.61
C VAL A 91 0.20 0.87 4.73
N THR A 92 -0.10 2.09 5.18
CA THR A 92 -1.08 2.92 4.49
C THR A 92 -0.85 4.41 4.67
N ASP A 93 -1.40 5.19 3.74
CA ASP A 93 -1.25 6.65 3.63
C ASP A 93 -2.63 7.28 3.36
N PRO A 94 -3.50 7.38 4.38
CA PRO A 94 -4.84 7.95 4.23
C PRO A 94 -4.79 9.42 3.80
N PRO A 95 -5.88 9.99 3.26
CA PRO A 95 -5.98 11.43 3.02
C PRO A 95 -5.66 12.24 4.29
N TYR A 96 -4.97 13.36 4.11
CA TYR A 96 -4.43 14.16 5.21
C TYR A 96 -5.33 15.32 5.64
N ASN A 97 -6.46 15.51 4.97
CA ASN A 97 -7.40 16.61 5.17
C ASN A 97 -6.81 18.01 4.95
N VAL A 98 -5.81 18.14 4.08
CA VAL A 98 -5.07 19.40 3.85
C VAL A 98 -5.56 20.18 2.63
N ASN A 99 -6.66 19.73 2.03
CA ASN A 99 -7.28 20.28 0.82
C ASN A 99 -6.25 20.43 -0.31
N TYR A 100 -5.54 19.34 -0.59
CA TYR A 100 -4.53 19.29 -1.63
C TYR A 100 -5.14 19.42 -3.03
N GLU A 101 -4.52 20.26 -3.86
CA GLU A 101 -4.89 20.49 -5.26
C GLU A 101 -3.60 20.50 -6.11
N GLY A 102 -3.46 19.51 -7.00
CA GLY A 102 -2.32 19.35 -7.91
C GLY A 102 -2.74 19.32 -9.39
N SER A 103 -1.78 19.08 -10.29
CA SER A 103 -2.02 18.87 -11.73
C SER A 103 -3.02 17.74 -11.99
N ALA A 104 -2.94 16.67 -11.21
CA ALA A 104 -3.83 15.51 -11.20
C ALA A 104 -5.24 15.78 -10.62
N GLY A 105 -5.51 17.00 -10.14
CA GLY A 105 -6.78 17.38 -9.52
C GLY A 105 -6.75 17.36 -7.99
N LYS A 106 -7.93 17.21 -7.37
CA LYS A 106 -8.12 17.19 -5.92
C LYS A 106 -8.16 15.75 -5.39
N ILE A 107 -7.54 15.52 -4.25
CA ILE A 107 -7.64 14.23 -3.56
C ILE A 107 -9.07 14.12 -2.98
N LYS A 108 -9.76 13.03 -3.29
CA LYS A 108 -11.08 12.74 -2.71
C LYS A 108 -10.95 12.57 -1.20
N ASN A 109 -11.92 13.10 -0.46
CA ASN A 109 -11.96 13.05 1.01
C ASN A 109 -10.83 13.80 1.75
N ASP A 110 -10.12 14.71 1.07
CA ASP A 110 -9.02 15.49 1.67
C ASP A 110 -9.44 16.90 2.13
N ASN A 111 -10.74 17.17 2.27
CA ASN A 111 -11.26 18.43 2.81
C ASN A 111 -12.65 18.25 3.47
N MET A 112 -12.62 17.84 4.73
CA MET A 112 -13.73 17.53 5.60
C MET A 112 -13.67 18.39 6.85
N GLY A 113 -14.84 18.66 7.44
CA GLY A 113 -14.90 19.22 8.79
C GLY A 113 -14.28 18.26 9.81
N ASN A 114 -13.70 18.81 10.89
CA ASN A 114 -12.94 18.05 11.89
C ASN A 114 -13.63 16.75 12.36
N ASP A 115 -14.91 16.83 12.75
CA ASP A 115 -15.64 15.66 13.27
C ASP A 115 -15.92 14.61 12.19
N ALA A 116 -16.18 15.05 10.96
CA ALA A 116 -16.38 14.17 9.82
C ALA A 116 -15.07 13.46 9.43
N PHE A 117 -13.94 14.18 9.47
CA PHE A 117 -12.63 13.60 9.20
C PHE A 117 -12.22 12.58 10.27
N TYR A 118 -12.46 12.91 11.54
CA TYR A 118 -12.27 11.96 12.64
C TYR A 118 -13.12 10.70 12.44
N GLN A 119 -14.40 10.84 12.10
CA GLN A 119 -15.28 9.67 11.87
C GLN A 119 -14.80 8.83 10.69
N PHE A 120 -14.38 9.47 9.58
CA PHE A 120 -13.78 8.79 8.44
C PHE A 120 -12.56 7.95 8.85
N LEU A 121 -11.62 8.52 9.61
CA LEU A 121 -10.45 7.80 10.11
C LEU A 121 -10.85 6.65 11.03
N LEU A 122 -11.80 6.88 11.95
CA LEU A 122 -12.27 5.84 12.87
C LEU A 122 -12.90 4.66 12.10
N ASP A 123 -13.73 4.94 11.10
CA ASP A 123 -14.37 3.90 10.28
C ASP A 123 -13.31 3.09 9.53
N ALA A 124 -12.36 3.76 8.86
CA ALA A 124 -11.28 3.11 8.13
C ALA A 124 -10.40 2.26 9.08
N TYR A 125 -9.97 2.81 10.21
CA TYR A 125 -9.17 2.06 11.19
C TYR A 125 -9.91 0.89 11.80
N THR A 126 -11.22 0.99 12.01
CA THR A 126 -12.03 -0.13 12.51
C THR A 126 -12.03 -1.27 11.48
N ARG A 127 -12.17 -0.96 10.19
CA ARG A 127 -12.08 -1.97 9.12
C ARG A 127 -10.68 -2.59 9.02
N MET A 128 -9.63 -1.80 9.15
CA MET A 128 -8.24 -2.30 9.22
C MET A 128 -8.07 -3.24 10.41
N TYR A 129 -8.51 -2.83 11.61
CA TYR A 129 -8.42 -3.63 12.84
C TYR A 129 -9.11 -4.98 12.69
N GLU A 130 -10.31 -4.99 12.10
CA GLU A 130 -11.07 -6.20 11.83
C GLU A 130 -10.36 -7.10 10.79
N SER A 131 -9.64 -6.52 9.83
CA SER A 131 -9.07 -7.24 8.68
C SER A 131 -7.63 -7.73 8.88
N MET A 132 -6.94 -7.29 9.93
CA MET A 132 -5.58 -7.76 10.25
C MET A 132 -5.55 -8.92 11.24
N ALA A 133 -4.48 -9.72 11.19
CA ALA A 133 -4.18 -10.76 12.16
C ALA A 133 -3.89 -10.15 13.55
N ASP A 134 -4.02 -10.93 14.61
CA ASP A 134 -3.84 -10.44 15.98
C ASP A 134 -2.37 -10.20 16.36
N ASP A 135 -1.42 -10.67 15.57
CA ASP A 135 0.01 -10.40 15.73
C ASP A 135 0.59 -9.47 14.64
N ALA A 136 -0.29 -8.84 13.85
CA ALA A 136 0.09 -7.89 12.81
C ALA A 136 0.43 -6.51 13.35
N SER A 137 1.35 -5.84 12.65
CA SER A 137 1.64 -4.42 12.83
C SER A 137 0.84 -3.54 11.89
N ILE A 138 0.78 -2.26 12.24
CA ILE A 138 0.22 -1.21 11.39
C ILE A 138 1.15 0.01 11.36
N TYR A 139 1.31 0.55 10.16
CA TYR A 139 2.00 1.79 9.84
C TYR A 139 1.05 2.74 9.13
N VAL A 140 0.88 3.94 9.66
CA VAL A 140 -0.02 4.95 9.09
C VAL A 140 0.70 6.27 8.91
N PHE A 141 1.00 6.63 7.67
CA PHE A 141 1.50 7.96 7.33
C PHE A 141 0.39 9.01 7.54
N HIS A 142 0.76 10.21 7.98
CA HIS A 142 -0.21 11.28 8.23
C HIS A 142 0.40 12.68 8.10
N ALA A 143 -0.45 13.72 8.02
CA ALA A 143 -0.02 15.10 8.22
C ALA A 143 0.08 15.43 9.71
N ASP A 144 1.15 16.10 10.12
CA ASP A 144 1.33 16.51 11.52
C ASP A 144 0.22 17.46 12.00
N THR A 145 -0.30 18.31 11.11
CA THR A 145 -1.41 19.24 11.40
C THR A 145 -2.70 18.52 11.82
N GLU A 146 -2.93 17.31 11.33
CA GLU A 146 -4.08 16.47 11.68
C GLU A 146 -3.72 15.36 12.68
N GLY A 147 -2.52 15.43 13.28
CA GLY A 147 -2.01 14.39 14.17
C GLY A 147 -2.94 14.06 15.35
N LEU A 148 -3.77 15.00 15.81
CA LEU A 148 -4.77 14.74 16.83
C LEU A 148 -5.85 13.75 16.34
N ASN A 149 -6.42 13.98 15.15
CA ASN A 149 -7.49 13.13 14.60
C ASN A 149 -6.97 11.73 14.28
N PHE A 150 -5.78 11.64 13.67
CA PHE A 150 -5.10 10.37 13.40
C PHE A 150 -4.86 9.58 14.69
N ARG A 151 -4.23 10.17 15.70
CA ARG A 151 -3.93 9.47 16.96
C ARG A 151 -5.19 9.07 17.73
N ARG A 152 -6.20 9.93 17.74
CA ARG A 152 -7.47 9.66 18.42
C ARG A 152 -8.20 8.51 17.72
N GLY A 153 -8.42 8.58 16.40
CA GLY A 153 -9.06 7.51 15.64
C GLY A 153 -8.33 6.18 15.79
N PHE A 154 -6.99 6.20 15.75
CA PHE A 154 -6.16 5.01 15.92
C PHE A 154 -6.36 4.35 17.30
N ALA A 155 -6.33 5.16 18.37
CA ALA A 155 -6.52 4.66 19.73
C ALA A 155 -7.96 4.16 19.98
N ASP A 156 -8.96 4.86 19.46
CA ASP A 156 -10.39 4.58 19.64
C ASP A 156 -10.83 3.35 18.81
N ALA A 157 -10.18 3.08 17.67
CA ALA A 157 -10.34 1.84 16.90
C ALA A 157 -9.75 0.59 17.58
N GLY A 158 -9.03 0.75 18.71
CA GLY A 158 -8.49 -0.37 19.49
C GLY A 158 -7.01 -0.65 19.28
N PHE A 159 -6.27 0.20 18.58
CA PHE A 159 -4.83 0.03 18.42
C PHE A 159 -4.02 0.59 19.60
N TYR A 160 -2.93 -0.08 19.90
CA TYR A 160 -1.86 0.39 20.78
C TYR A 160 -0.85 1.16 19.93
N LEU A 161 -0.69 2.45 20.23
CA LEU A 161 0.30 3.31 19.59
C LEU A 161 1.66 3.11 20.27
N SER A 162 2.56 2.39 19.61
CA SER A 162 3.91 2.15 20.13
C SER A 162 4.82 3.35 19.94
N GLY A 163 4.67 4.07 18.84
CA GLY A 163 5.54 5.19 18.52
C GLY A 163 5.12 5.93 17.27
N CYS A 164 5.82 7.03 17.00
CA CYS A 164 5.70 7.80 15.78
C CYS A 164 7.06 7.83 15.11
N CYS A 165 7.18 7.16 13.98
CA CYS A 165 8.32 7.30 13.09
C CYS A 165 8.19 8.57 12.26
N ILE A 166 9.31 9.03 11.71
CA ILE A 166 9.42 10.28 10.97
C ILE A 166 10.21 9.96 9.70
N TRP A 167 9.55 10.07 8.56
CA TRP A 167 10.25 10.13 7.28
C TRP A 167 10.87 11.51 7.13
N LYS A 168 12.20 11.61 7.20
CA LYS A 168 12.97 12.81 6.90
C LYS A 168 13.30 12.85 5.41
N LYS A 169 12.86 13.93 4.77
CA LYS A 169 13.08 14.22 3.35
C LYS A 169 14.45 14.89 3.16
N GLN A 170 15.03 14.74 1.97
CA GLN A 170 16.29 15.38 1.58
C GLN A 170 16.17 16.90 1.37
N SER A 171 14.96 17.39 1.11
CA SER A 171 14.67 18.80 0.87
C SER A 171 13.35 19.23 1.51
N LEU A 172 13.29 20.50 1.90
CA LEU A 172 12.07 21.13 2.40
C LEU A 172 10.98 21.18 1.32
N VAL A 173 9.74 21.13 1.76
CA VAL A 173 8.53 21.42 0.99
C VAL A 173 8.10 22.83 1.36
N LEU A 174 8.05 23.71 0.35
CA LEU A 174 7.63 25.09 0.55
C LEU A 174 6.12 25.16 0.80
N GLY A 175 5.74 25.84 1.86
CA GLY A 175 4.38 26.13 2.25
C GLY A 175 4.26 27.57 2.78
N ARG A 176 3.03 27.94 3.20
CA ARG A 176 2.71 29.30 3.67
C ARG A 176 3.12 29.56 5.13
N SER A 177 3.57 28.52 5.84
CA SER A 177 4.01 28.59 7.23
C SER A 177 5.41 29.20 7.36
N PRO A 178 5.76 29.86 8.49
CA PRO A 178 7.14 30.25 8.79
C PRO A 178 8.12 29.06 8.82
N TYR A 179 7.63 27.87 9.20
CA TYR A 179 8.41 26.63 9.18
C TYR A 179 8.03 25.80 7.95
N GLN A 180 9.04 25.40 7.19
CA GLN A 180 8.88 24.57 5.99
C GLN A 180 8.97 23.09 6.37
N TRP A 181 8.10 22.27 5.79
CA TRP A 181 8.04 20.84 6.11
C TRP A 181 9.22 20.11 5.48
N MET A 182 9.99 19.39 6.28
CA MET A 182 11.07 18.51 5.78
C MET A 182 10.86 17.06 6.24
N HIS A 183 9.68 16.74 6.74
CA HIS A 183 9.35 15.42 7.21
C HIS A 183 7.88 15.08 7.05
N GLU A 184 7.56 13.79 7.19
CA GLU A 184 6.21 13.27 7.39
C GLU A 184 6.20 12.27 8.55
N PRO A 185 5.26 12.37 9.49
CA PRO A 185 5.09 11.39 10.53
C PRO A 185 4.39 10.11 10.04
N CYS A 186 4.73 9.00 10.69
CA CYS A 186 4.13 7.68 10.49
C CYS A 186 3.85 7.04 11.86
N LEU A 187 2.58 6.79 12.18
CA LEU A 187 2.20 6.06 13.39
C LEU A 187 2.62 4.59 13.24
N PHE A 188 3.20 4.02 14.29
CA PHE A 188 3.51 2.60 14.38
C PHE A 188 2.81 1.98 15.60
N GLY A 189 2.17 0.84 15.40
CA GLY A 189 1.46 0.13 16.46
C GLY A 189 0.95 -1.25 16.05
N TRP A 190 0.07 -1.79 16.88
CA TRP A 190 -0.60 -3.08 16.70
C TRP A 190 -1.89 -3.10 17.53
N LYS A 191 -2.70 -4.17 17.47
CA LYS A 191 -3.93 -4.25 18.26
C LYS A 191 -3.64 -4.25 19.77
N LYS A 192 -4.42 -3.55 20.58
CA LYS A 192 -4.32 -3.62 22.06
C LYS A 192 -4.54 -5.04 22.60
N SER A 193 -5.39 -5.83 21.94
CA SER A 193 -5.65 -7.23 22.29
C SER A 193 -4.58 -8.19 21.79
N GLY A 194 -3.67 -7.72 20.95
CA GLY A 194 -2.74 -8.52 20.18
C GLY A 194 -1.29 -8.33 20.59
N LYS A 195 -0.42 -8.80 19.71
CA LYS A 195 1.03 -8.59 19.78
C LYS A 195 1.53 -8.07 18.43
N HIS A 196 2.84 -7.95 18.30
CA HIS A 196 3.48 -7.52 17.07
C HIS A 196 4.68 -8.44 16.81
N GLN A 197 4.91 -8.78 15.54
CA GLN A 197 6.09 -9.52 15.08
C GLN A 197 7.09 -8.59 14.41
N TRP A 198 8.37 -8.75 14.76
CA TRP A 198 9.49 -7.95 14.26
C TRP A 198 10.54 -8.88 13.65
N TYR A 199 10.91 -8.63 12.40
CA TYR A 199 11.75 -9.51 11.59
C TYR A 199 13.11 -8.86 11.22
N THR A 200 13.51 -7.84 11.98
CA THR A 200 14.77 -7.13 11.78
C THR A 200 15.52 -6.92 13.11
N GLY A 201 16.64 -6.20 13.05
CA GLY A 201 17.53 -5.96 14.17
C GLY A 201 17.00 -5.01 15.23
N ARG A 202 17.89 -4.61 16.14
CA ARG A 202 17.61 -3.66 17.24
C ARG A 202 18.21 -2.27 16.99
N LYS A 203 18.61 -1.95 15.76
CA LYS A 203 19.27 -0.68 15.41
C LYS A 203 18.35 0.32 14.72
N GLU A 204 17.12 -0.11 14.47
CA GLU A 204 16.17 0.62 13.65
C GLU A 204 15.66 1.80 14.47
N THR A 205 15.70 2.99 13.89
CA THR A 205 15.36 4.22 14.61
C THR A 205 14.02 4.77 14.15
N THR A 206 13.49 5.74 14.89
CA THR A 206 12.27 6.43 14.52
C THR A 206 12.48 7.48 13.42
N ILE A 207 13.72 7.73 12.97
CA ILE A 207 14.00 8.65 11.87
C ILE A 207 14.42 7.84 10.64
N TRP A 208 13.67 7.99 9.55
CA TRP A 208 13.89 7.28 8.30
C TRP A 208 14.30 8.27 7.23
N GLU A 209 15.50 8.10 6.68
CA GLU A 209 16.04 8.99 5.65
C GLU A 209 15.90 8.33 4.28
N PHE A 210 14.92 8.80 3.51
CA PHE A 210 14.67 8.35 2.15
C PHE A 210 14.43 9.56 1.26
N ASP A 211 15.11 9.61 0.12
CA ASP A 211 14.94 10.68 -0.84
C ASP A 211 13.58 10.56 -1.54
N LYS A 212 12.92 11.70 -1.81
CA LYS A 212 11.79 11.71 -2.74
C LYS A 212 12.22 11.23 -4.14
N PRO A 213 11.33 10.61 -4.93
CA PRO A 213 11.64 10.19 -6.29
C PRO A 213 12.12 11.37 -7.16
N LYS A 214 13.14 11.15 -7.99
CA LYS A 214 13.82 12.22 -8.78
C LYS A 214 13.05 12.70 -10.01
N LYS A 215 12.17 11.86 -10.58
CA LYS A 215 11.27 12.20 -11.68
C LYS A 215 9.85 12.08 -11.18
N ASN A 216 9.16 13.22 -11.11
CA ASN A 216 7.73 13.47 -10.97
C ASN A 216 7.59 14.93 -10.51
N GLY A 217 8.02 15.85 -11.38
CA GLY A 217 8.02 17.28 -11.08
C GLY A 217 6.65 17.84 -10.71
N ASP A 218 5.58 17.13 -11.10
CA ASP A 218 4.19 17.57 -10.96
C ASP A 218 3.31 16.64 -10.11
N HIS A 219 3.83 15.50 -9.60
CA HIS A 219 3.08 14.57 -8.72
C HIS A 219 3.66 14.52 -7.29
N PRO A 220 3.23 15.40 -6.37
CA PRO A 220 3.92 15.66 -5.09
C PRO A 220 3.65 14.61 -3.99
N THR A 221 2.83 13.60 -4.27
CA THR A 221 2.21 12.74 -3.24
C THR A 221 2.62 11.28 -3.31
N MET A 222 3.38 10.84 -4.32
CA MET A 222 3.83 9.45 -4.39
C MET A 222 4.96 9.19 -3.37
N LYS A 223 4.72 8.28 -2.43
CA LYS A 223 5.76 7.81 -1.50
C LYS A 223 6.84 7.02 -2.26
N PRO A 224 8.13 7.20 -1.94
CA PRO A 224 9.20 6.36 -2.49
C PRO A 224 8.95 4.89 -2.18
N ILE A 225 9.16 4.02 -3.16
CA ILE A 225 9.02 2.57 -2.98
C ILE A 225 9.99 2.05 -1.90
N PRO A 226 11.27 2.47 -1.83
CA PRO A 226 12.18 2.04 -0.77
C PRO A 226 11.72 2.44 0.64
N LEU A 227 11.05 3.60 0.78
CA LEU A 227 10.50 4.05 2.06
C LEU A 227 9.40 3.09 2.55
N LEU A 228 8.52 2.64 1.65
CA LEU A 228 7.43 1.73 1.98
C LEU A 228 7.93 0.30 2.22
N ALA A 229 8.91 -0.15 1.45
CA ALA A 229 9.51 -1.47 1.63
C ALA A 229 10.22 -1.62 2.99
N TYR A 230 10.75 -0.53 3.55
CA TYR A 230 11.44 -0.56 4.84
C TYR A 230 10.56 -1.10 5.99
N PRO A 231 9.40 -0.51 6.34
CA PRO A 231 8.50 -1.09 7.35
C PRO A 231 7.89 -2.43 6.93
N ILE A 232 7.69 -2.68 5.62
CA ILE A 232 7.24 -3.97 5.12
C ILE A 232 8.21 -5.09 5.50
N MET A 233 9.49 -4.90 5.22
CA MET A 233 10.52 -5.90 5.54
C MET A 233 10.79 -6.02 7.03
N ASN A 234 10.64 -4.93 7.80
CA ASN A 234 10.84 -4.98 9.25
C ASN A 234 9.75 -5.77 10.00
N SER A 235 8.52 -5.79 9.47
CA SER A 235 7.34 -6.30 10.18
C SER A 235 6.58 -7.38 9.40
N SER A 236 7.17 -7.96 8.36
CA SER A 236 6.60 -9.10 7.63
C SER A 236 7.68 -9.97 6.97
N MET A 237 7.36 -11.24 6.77
CA MET A 237 8.18 -12.17 5.97
C MET A 237 7.72 -12.17 4.51
N ALA A 238 8.50 -12.79 3.62
CA ALA A 238 8.04 -13.10 2.26
C ALA A 238 6.70 -13.86 2.29
N ASN A 239 5.90 -13.70 1.23
CA ASN A 239 4.53 -14.22 1.08
C ASN A 239 3.50 -13.69 2.10
N SER A 240 3.88 -12.77 2.99
CA SER A 240 2.94 -12.11 3.90
C SER A 240 1.94 -11.24 3.14
N LEU A 241 0.71 -11.17 3.66
CA LEU A 241 -0.33 -10.27 3.18
C LEU A 241 -0.16 -8.87 3.80
N VAL A 242 0.10 -7.89 2.96
CA VAL A 242 0.16 -6.47 3.30
C VAL A 242 -1.12 -5.80 2.84
N LEU A 243 -1.81 -5.14 3.75
CA LEU A 243 -3.05 -4.40 3.48
C LEU A 243 -2.75 -2.90 3.37
N ASP A 244 -3.18 -2.30 2.25
CA ASP A 244 -3.14 -0.86 2.02
C ASP A 244 -4.50 -0.35 1.52
N PRO A 245 -5.39 0.11 2.43
CA PRO A 245 -6.72 0.55 2.07
C PRO A 245 -6.78 1.95 1.43
N PHE A 246 -5.64 2.55 1.11
CA PHE A 246 -5.53 3.85 0.43
C PHE A 246 -4.44 3.77 -0.64
N GLY A 247 -4.72 3.02 -1.71
CA GLY A 247 -3.72 2.59 -2.69
C GLY A 247 -3.03 3.73 -3.44
N GLY A 248 -3.71 4.84 -3.71
CA GLY A 248 -3.16 5.98 -4.42
C GLY A 248 -2.56 5.57 -5.77
N SER A 249 -1.29 5.86 -5.99
CA SER A 249 -0.57 5.44 -7.21
C SER A 249 0.01 4.02 -7.15
N GLY A 250 -0.28 3.24 -6.10
CA GLY A 250 0.12 1.84 -5.97
C GLY A 250 1.55 1.59 -5.47
N SER A 251 2.22 2.57 -4.87
CA SER A 251 3.60 2.39 -4.41
C SER A 251 3.75 1.25 -3.39
N THR A 252 2.76 1.02 -2.52
CA THR A 252 2.77 -0.11 -1.58
C THR A 252 2.69 -1.45 -2.32
N LEU A 253 1.89 -1.53 -3.39
CA LEU A 253 1.79 -2.72 -4.23
C LEU A 253 3.12 -3.02 -4.91
N ILE A 254 3.77 -2.02 -5.50
CA ILE A 254 5.08 -2.20 -6.13
C ILE A 254 6.17 -2.56 -5.10
N ALA A 255 6.12 -1.98 -3.90
CA ALA A 255 7.03 -2.37 -2.81
C ALA A 255 6.82 -3.84 -2.41
N CYS A 256 5.58 -4.31 -2.36
CA CYS A 256 5.27 -5.71 -2.08
C CYS A 256 5.78 -6.64 -3.19
N GLU A 257 5.53 -6.30 -4.46
CA GLU A 257 6.02 -7.05 -5.62
C GLU A 257 7.55 -7.19 -5.58
N GLN A 258 8.28 -6.09 -5.43
CA GLN A 258 9.75 -6.10 -5.37
C GLN A 258 10.33 -6.84 -4.15
N THR A 259 9.53 -7.05 -3.11
CA THR A 259 9.96 -7.73 -1.87
C THR A 259 9.35 -9.12 -1.71
N GLY A 260 8.58 -9.63 -2.69
CA GLY A 260 7.93 -10.93 -2.59
C GLY A 260 6.88 -11.00 -1.47
N ARG A 261 6.13 -9.92 -1.25
CA ARG A 261 4.93 -9.87 -0.39
C ARG A 261 3.69 -9.73 -1.27
N ILE A 262 2.53 -10.06 -0.72
CA ILE A 262 1.27 -9.96 -1.44
C ILE A 262 0.51 -8.73 -0.93
N CYS A 263 0.14 -7.84 -1.84
CA CYS A 263 -0.59 -6.61 -1.53
C CYS A 263 -2.09 -6.82 -1.72
N CYS A 264 -2.88 -6.43 -0.73
CA CYS A 264 -4.32 -6.27 -0.82
C CYS A 264 -4.62 -4.79 -0.64
N THR A 265 -5.06 -4.12 -1.70
CA THR A 265 -5.25 -2.67 -1.69
C THR A 265 -6.65 -2.23 -2.10
N ILE A 266 -7.07 -1.06 -1.61
CA ILE A 266 -8.33 -0.41 -1.95
C ILE A 266 -8.00 0.96 -2.50
N GLU A 267 -8.62 1.34 -3.60
CA GLU A 267 -8.54 2.70 -4.14
C GLU A 267 -9.94 3.18 -4.53
N LEU A 268 -10.28 4.41 -4.13
CA LEU A 268 -11.62 4.98 -4.32
C LEU A 268 -11.81 5.55 -5.72
N ASP A 269 -10.74 6.06 -6.32
CA ASP A 269 -10.79 6.66 -7.64
C ASP A 269 -10.49 5.62 -8.73
N GLU A 270 -11.45 5.44 -9.63
CA GLU A 270 -11.34 4.55 -10.79
C GLU A 270 -10.09 4.84 -11.63
N LYS A 271 -9.69 6.11 -11.78
CA LYS A 271 -8.45 6.47 -12.51
C LYS A 271 -7.19 6.02 -11.79
N PHE A 272 -7.16 6.13 -10.47
CA PHE A 272 -6.01 5.65 -9.71
C PHE A 272 -5.97 4.12 -9.64
N CYS A 273 -7.12 3.45 -9.72
CA CYS A 273 -7.14 1.99 -9.93
C CYS A 273 -6.46 1.62 -11.25
N ASP A 274 -6.77 2.32 -12.35
CA ASP A 274 -6.13 2.10 -13.65
C ASP A 274 -4.62 2.35 -13.59
N VAL A 275 -4.18 3.40 -12.90
CA VAL A 275 -2.76 3.67 -12.62
C VAL A 275 -2.10 2.48 -11.93
N ILE A 276 -2.71 1.93 -10.87
CA ILE A 276 -2.17 0.79 -10.13
C ILE A 276 -2.04 -0.44 -11.06
N VAL A 277 -3.09 -0.75 -11.83
CA VAL A 277 -3.11 -1.89 -12.76
C VAL A 277 -2.00 -1.76 -13.81
N LYS A 278 -1.91 -0.59 -14.47
CA LYS A 278 -0.91 -0.33 -15.51
C LYS A 278 0.52 -0.32 -14.97
N ARG A 279 0.72 0.30 -13.80
CA ARG A 279 2.01 0.34 -13.12
C ARG A 279 2.50 -1.05 -12.75
N TYR A 280 1.60 -1.91 -12.26
CA TYR A 280 1.92 -3.32 -12.03
C TYR A 280 2.30 -4.04 -13.34
N ILE A 281 1.52 -3.88 -14.42
CA ILE A 281 1.82 -4.49 -15.72
C ILE A 281 3.21 -4.05 -16.24
N GLU A 282 3.56 -2.78 -16.11
CA GLU A 282 4.89 -2.28 -16.48
C GLU A 282 6.00 -2.89 -15.62
N GLN A 283 5.77 -3.01 -14.30
CA GLN A 283 6.70 -3.61 -13.36
C GLN A 283 7.01 -5.09 -13.69
N VAL A 284 5.98 -5.88 -14.05
CA VAL A 284 6.14 -7.32 -14.34
C VAL A 284 6.35 -7.63 -15.82
N GLY A 285 6.11 -6.65 -16.70
CA GLY A 285 6.34 -6.73 -18.15
C GLY A 285 5.26 -7.49 -18.94
N SER A 286 4.11 -7.81 -18.35
CA SER A 286 3.04 -8.57 -19.01
C SER A 286 1.67 -8.38 -18.32
N SER A 287 0.59 -8.44 -19.11
CA SER A 287 -0.81 -8.49 -18.63
C SER A 287 -1.36 -9.90 -18.45
N GLU A 288 -0.58 -10.96 -18.75
CA GLU A 288 -1.05 -12.36 -18.80
C GLU A 288 -1.74 -12.82 -17.50
N LYS A 289 -1.24 -12.35 -16.35
CA LYS A 289 -1.78 -12.68 -15.01
C LYS A 289 -2.65 -11.55 -14.44
N VAL A 290 -3.21 -10.71 -15.29
CA VAL A 290 -4.07 -9.60 -14.90
C VAL A 290 -5.50 -9.82 -15.38
N SER A 291 -6.43 -9.78 -14.44
CA SER A 291 -7.86 -9.93 -14.71
C SER A 291 -8.69 -9.09 -13.75
N VAL A 292 -9.93 -8.80 -14.13
CA VAL A 292 -10.91 -8.15 -13.27
C VAL A 292 -12.11 -9.07 -13.06
N ILE A 293 -12.64 -9.06 -11.84
CA ILE A 293 -13.96 -9.61 -11.52
C ILE A 293 -14.92 -8.43 -11.42
N ARG A 294 -15.92 -8.41 -12.31
CA ARG A 294 -16.95 -7.38 -12.41
C ARG A 294 -18.31 -8.05 -12.54
N ASP A 295 -19.25 -7.71 -11.66
CA ASP A 295 -20.60 -8.28 -11.63
C ASP A 295 -20.63 -9.83 -11.62
N GLY A 296 -19.64 -10.44 -10.97
CA GLY A 296 -19.49 -11.90 -10.87
C GLY A 296 -18.91 -12.58 -12.11
N LEU A 297 -18.52 -11.82 -13.14
CA LEU A 297 -17.82 -12.31 -14.33
C LEU A 297 -16.35 -11.94 -14.27
N THR A 298 -15.50 -12.83 -14.80
CA THR A 298 -14.05 -12.59 -14.90
C THR A 298 -13.71 -12.21 -16.33
N TYR A 299 -12.95 -11.12 -16.48
CA TYR A 299 -12.43 -10.65 -17.75
C TYR A 299 -10.91 -10.54 -17.66
N SER A 300 -10.20 -10.95 -18.70
CA SER A 300 -8.78 -10.62 -18.84
C SER A 300 -8.61 -9.11 -18.96
N TYR A 301 -7.41 -8.61 -18.68
CA TYR A 301 -7.10 -7.21 -18.87
C TYR A 301 -7.35 -6.75 -20.32
N ASP A 302 -6.96 -7.54 -21.32
CA ASP A 302 -7.09 -7.19 -22.75
C ASP A 302 -8.56 -7.14 -23.21
N GLU A 303 -9.48 -7.82 -22.51
CA GLU A 303 -10.91 -7.77 -22.82
C GLU A 303 -11.59 -6.47 -22.38
N ILE A 304 -10.97 -5.70 -21.48
CA ILE A 304 -11.58 -4.51 -20.89
C ILE A 304 -10.76 -3.23 -21.05
N ALA A 305 -9.44 -3.34 -21.19
CA ALA A 305 -8.58 -2.21 -21.45
C ALA A 305 -8.65 -1.90 -22.95
N PRO A 306 -9.07 -0.70 -23.35
CA PRO A 306 -9.02 -0.33 -24.76
C PRO A 306 -7.56 -0.33 -25.23
N ASP A 307 -7.28 -1.03 -26.32
CA ASP A 307 -6.01 -0.86 -27.03
C ASP A 307 -5.89 0.62 -27.41
N ALA A 308 -4.71 1.20 -27.14
CA ALA A 308 -4.41 2.58 -27.52
C ALA A 308 -4.50 2.83 -29.04
N GLU A 309 -4.69 1.79 -29.86
CA GLU A 309 -4.81 1.87 -31.31
C GLU A 309 -6.24 2.15 -31.83
N ASP A 310 -7.29 1.98 -31.03
CA ASP A 310 -8.69 2.13 -31.51
C ASP A 310 -9.29 3.54 -31.27
N ALA A 311 -8.55 4.45 -30.63
CA ALA A 311 -9.00 5.83 -30.36
C ALA A 311 -8.84 6.80 -31.55
N THR A 312 -8.36 6.34 -32.71
CA THR A 312 -8.18 7.15 -33.93
C THR A 312 -9.29 6.99 -34.97
N LEU A 313 -10.37 6.26 -34.65
CA LEU A 313 -11.50 6.00 -35.55
C LEU A 313 -12.87 6.41 -34.98
N LEU A 314 -12.97 7.57 -34.31
CA LEU A 314 -14.23 8.30 -34.10
C LEU A 314 -13.97 9.81 -34.16
#